data_AF-A0A2V5LYF0-F1
#
_entry.id   AF-A0A2V5LYF0-F1
#
_cell.length_a   1.000
_cell.length_b   1.000
_cell.length_c   1.000
_cell.angle_alpha   90.00
_cell.angle_beta   90.00
_cell.angle_gamma   90.00
#
_symmetry.space_group_name_H-M   'P 1'
#
loop_
_entity.id
_entity.type
_entity.pdbx_description
1 polymer ?
#
loop_
_entity_poly.entity_id
_entity_poly.type
_entity_poly.pdbx_seq_one_letter_code
_entity_poly.pdbx_strand_id
1 'polypeptide(L)'
;MLEAARGPVPSLAKAIAGEPIRGSWWGHPKSREIFRAVRAVSESPEVLVCKLINDKVTYVHRRVWPALIKLAPRFDKRRLAKVWDEHTKSGAHVSRRIPFPRWVPGGCNEGG
;
A
#
# COMPACT_ATOMS: atom_id res chain seq x y z
N MET A 1 1.25 3.82 6.67
CA MET A 1 1.74 5.06 6.05
C MET A 1 1.09 5.21 4.68
N LEU A 2 0.76 6.43 4.23
CA LEU A 2 0.27 6.68 2.87
C LEU A 2 1.45 6.65 1.87
N GLU A 3 1.22 6.27 0.63
CA GLU A 3 2.24 6.34 -0.42
C GLU A 3 2.58 7.80 -0.76
N ALA A 4 1.59 8.55 -1.26
CA ALA A 4 1.76 9.96 -1.65
C ALA A 4 0.62 10.88 -1.17
N ALA A 5 -0.54 10.32 -0.83
CA ALA A 5 -1.71 11.10 -0.43
C ALA A 5 -1.48 11.87 0.88
N ARG A 6 -2.22 12.97 1.04
CA ARG A 6 -2.32 13.69 2.32
C ARG A 6 -3.39 13.02 3.19
N GLY A 7 -3.19 13.02 4.51
CA GLY A 7 -4.15 12.42 5.42
C GLY A 7 -3.65 12.40 6.87
N PRO A 8 -4.35 11.66 7.75
CA PRO A 8 -4.08 11.64 9.19
C PRO A 8 -2.81 10.84 9.57
N VAL A 9 -2.12 10.25 8.59
CA VAL A 9 -0.88 9.51 8.81
C VAL A 9 0.22 10.05 7.90
N PRO A 10 1.51 9.78 8.20
CA PRO A 10 2.62 10.18 7.35
C PRO A 10 2.50 9.65 5.90
N SER A 11 3.17 10.35 4.98
CA SER A 11 3.27 10.01 3.54
C SER A 11 4.72 9.69 3.19
N LEU A 12 4.96 8.56 2.50
CA LEU A 12 6.30 8.14 2.10
C LEU A 12 6.91 9.15 1.12
N ALA A 13 6.16 9.58 0.11
CA ALA A 13 6.65 10.57 -0.86
C ALA A 13 7.05 11.87 -0.18
N LYS A 14 6.25 12.36 0.79
CA LYS A 14 6.59 13.55 1.59
C LYS A 14 7.85 13.33 2.44
N ALA A 15 7.98 12.16 3.06
CA ALA A 15 9.14 11.82 3.88
C ALA A 15 10.44 11.81 3.06
N ILE A 16 10.41 11.24 1.85
CA ILE A 16 11.56 11.22 0.93
C ILE A 16 11.84 12.61 0.35
N ALA A 17 10.80 13.36 0.00
CA ALA A 17 10.96 14.74 -0.46
C ALA A 17 11.67 15.60 0.59
N GLY A 18 11.34 15.39 1.88
CA GLY A 18 11.80 16.21 3.00
C GLY A 18 10.97 17.49 3.18
N GLU A 19 10.02 17.74 2.28
CA GLU A 19 9.20 18.95 2.25
C GLU A 19 7.78 18.65 1.73
N PRO A 20 6.81 19.57 1.91
CA PRO A 20 5.48 19.40 1.34
C PRO A 20 5.49 19.36 -0.20
N ILE A 21 5.00 18.27 -0.78
CA ILE A 21 4.80 18.17 -2.23
C ILE A 21 3.54 18.95 -2.66
N ARG A 22 3.71 19.88 -3.61
CA ARG A 22 2.61 20.58 -4.30
C ARG A 22 2.27 19.85 -5.60
N GLY A 23 1.02 19.44 -5.76
CA GLY A 23 0.57 18.68 -6.94
C GLY A 23 1.08 17.23 -6.95
N SER A 24 1.38 16.73 -8.15
CA SER A 24 1.86 15.36 -8.36
C SER A 24 3.35 15.22 -8.02
N TRP A 25 3.71 14.21 -7.24
CA TRP A 25 5.11 13.93 -6.90
C TRP A 25 5.96 13.56 -8.13
N TRP A 26 5.33 13.13 -9.24
CA TRP A 26 6.01 12.84 -10.50
C TRP A 26 6.76 14.06 -11.06
N GLY A 27 6.26 15.27 -10.83
CA GLY A 27 6.92 16.53 -11.24
C GLY A 27 7.95 17.05 -10.23
N HIS A 28 8.16 16.35 -9.11
CA HIS A 28 9.08 16.80 -8.07
C HIS A 28 10.55 16.54 -8.48
N PRO A 29 11.52 17.41 -8.11
CA PRO A 29 12.94 17.17 -8.39
C PRO A 29 13.46 15.81 -7.89
N LYS A 30 12.92 15.34 -6.75
CA LYS A 30 13.22 14.03 -6.15
C LYS A 30 12.33 12.88 -6.65
N SER A 31 11.62 13.02 -7.77
CA SER A 31 10.71 11.99 -8.28
C SER A 31 11.38 10.62 -8.44
N ARG A 32 12.64 10.59 -8.89
CA ARG A 32 13.43 9.35 -9.03
C ARG A 32 13.68 8.66 -7.69
N GLU A 33 14.00 9.42 -6.65
CA GLU A 33 14.22 8.88 -5.30
C GLU A 33 12.92 8.37 -4.71
N ILE A 34 11.84 9.14 -4.85
CA ILE A 34 10.49 8.76 -4.40
C ILE A 34 10.07 7.46 -5.09
N PHE A 35 10.24 7.35 -6.41
CA PHE A 35 9.89 6.17 -7.18
C PHE A 35 10.67 4.93 -6.71
N ARG A 36 11.99 5.05 -6.50
CA ARG A 36 12.81 3.95 -5.98
C ARG A 36 12.35 3.49 -4.61
N ALA A 37 12.05 4.42 -3.71
CA ALA A 37 11.55 4.10 -2.38
C ALA A 37 10.16 3.43 -2.42
N VAL A 38 9.23 3.97 -3.21
CA VAL A 38 7.90 3.39 -3.44
C VAL A 38 8.01 1.95 -3.94
N ARG A 39 8.84 1.69 -4.96
CA ARG A 39 9.10 0.35 -5.50
C ARG A 39 9.67 -0.59 -4.44
N ALA A 40 10.73 -0.18 -3.74
CA ALA A 40 11.36 -1.00 -2.72
C ALA A 40 10.40 -1.36 -1.57
N VAL A 41 9.55 -0.42 -1.16
CA VAL A 41 8.55 -0.65 -0.10
C VAL A 41 7.40 -1.52 -0.59
N SER A 42 6.89 -1.32 -1.80
CA SER A 42 5.74 -2.07 -2.32
C SER A 42 6.07 -3.51 -2.71
N GLU A 43 7.31 -3.77 -3.13
CA GLU A 43 7.82 -5.10 -3.48
C GLU A 43 8.26 -5.91 -2.25
N SER A 44 8.39 -5.27 -1.08
CA SER A 44 8.80 -5.96 0.15
C SER A 44 7.72 -6.96 0.62
N PRO A 45 8.08 -8.23 0.91
CA PRO A 45 7.15 -9.21 1.45
C PRO A 45 6.67 -8.87 2.88
N GLU A 46 7.36 -7.96 3.56
CA GLU A 46 6.99 -7.50 4.90
C GLU A 46 5.96 -6.38 4.89
N VAL A 47 5.54 -5.91 3.71
CA VAL A 47 4.60 -4.80 3.56
C VAL A 47 3.32 -5.27 2.89
N LEU A 48 2.20 -4.99 3.54
CA LEU A 48 0.89 -5.04 2.92
C LEU A 48 0.65 -3.69 2.24
N VAL A 49 0.46 -3.71 0.93
CA VAL A 49 -0.06 -2.59 0.16
C VAL A 49 -1.59 -2.75 0.07
N CYS A 50 -2.33 -1.78 0.56
CA CYS A 50 -3.81 -1.82 0.60
C CYS A 50 -4.40 -0.41 0.45
N LYS A 51 -5.73 -0.27 0.56
CA LYS A 51 -6.44 1.02 0.42
C LYS A 51 -7.18 1.40 1.71
N LEU A 52 -6.52 1.18 2.85
CA LEU A 52 -7.12 1.32 4.19
C LEU A 52 -7.62 2.73 4.50
N ILE A 53 -6.82 3.76 4.22
CA ILE A 53 -7.11 5.14 4.63
C ILE A 53 -7.72 5.90 3.45
N ASN A 54 -9.02 6.20 3.52
CA ASN A 54 -9.75 6.98 2.51
C ASN A 54 -9.52 6.48 1.07
N ASP A 55 -9.45 5.15 0.90
CA ASP A 55 -9.19 4.46 -0.36
C ASP A 55 -7.84 4.82 -1.04
N LYS A 56 -6.90 5.38 -0.28
CA LYS A 56 -5.56 5.74 -0.73
C LYS A 56 -4.57 4.61 -0.48
N VAL A 57 -3.59 4.46 -1.39
CA VAL A 57 -2.52 3.47 -1.25
C VAL A 57 -1.82 3.66 0.10
N THR A 58 -1.89 2.61 0.90
CA THR A 58 -1.44 2.58 2.30
C THR A 58 -0.54 1.37 2.48
N TYR A 59 0.64 1.62 3.04
CA TYR A 59 1.59 0.60 3.45
C TYR A 59 1.41 0.26 4.92
N VAL A 60 1.27 -1.04 5.20
CA VAL A 60 1.17 -1.58 6.55
C VAL A 60 2.27 -2.63 6.72
N HIS A 61 3.22 -2.34 7.59
CA HIS A 61 4.31 -3.26 7.90
C HIS A 61 3.81 -4.50 8.67
N ARG A 62 4.44 -5.66 8.47
CA ARG A 62 4.07 -6.97 9.03
C ARG A 62 3.84 -6.96 10.54
N ARG A 63 4.61 -6.16 11.28
CA ARG A 63 4.46 -5.98 12.73
C ARG A 63 3.07 -5.46 13.15
N VAL A 64 2.36 -4.76 12.26
CA VAL A 64 1.03 -4.21 12.51
C VAL A 64 -0.09 -5.17 12.05
N TRP A 65 0.22 -6.18 11.25
CA TRP A 65 -0.80 -7.09 10.68
C TRP A 65 -1.66 -7.79 11.74
N PRO A 66 -1.12 -8.33 12.84
CA PRO A 66 -1.96 -8.99 13.85
C PRO A 66 -3.01 -8.05 14.45
N ALA A 67 -2.64 -6.79 14.71
CA ALA A 67 -3.58 -5.78 15.19
C ALA A 67 -4.61 -5.42 14.11
N LEU A 68 -4.18 -5.23 12.86
CA LEU A 68 -5.07 -4.95 11.74
C LEU A 68 -6.10 -6.06 11.52
N ILE A 69 -5.67 -7.33 11.59
CA ILE A 69 -6.53 -8.52 11.41
C ILE A 69 -7.57 -8.58 12.54
N LYS A 70 -7.17 -8.38 13.80
CA LYS A 70 -8.10 -8.34 14.94
C LYS A 70 -9.14 -7.23 14.80
N LEU A 71 -8.77 -6.12 14.17
CA LEU A 71 -9.65 -4.98 13.94
C LEU A 71 -10.41 -5.08 12.61
N ALA A 72 -10.19 -6.10 11.79
CA ALA A 72 -10.76 -6.22 10.44
C ALA A 72 -12.28 -6.08 10.37
N PRO A 73 -13.09 -6.59 11.34
CA PRO A 73 -14.54 -6.40 11.33
C PRO A 73 -15.01 -4.93 11.36
N ARG A 74 -14.13 -3.99 11.73
CA ARG A 74 -14.42 -2.55 11.77
C ARG A 74 -14.19 -1.84 10.43
N PHE A 75 -13.68 -2.55 9.43
CA PHE A 75 -13.34 -1.98 8.13
C PHE A 75 -14.10 -2.70 7.01
N ASP A 76 -14.32 -1.99 5.89
CA ASP A 76 -14.68 -2.66 4.65
C ASP A 76 -13.54 -3.58 4.22
N LYS A 77 -13.83 -4.89 4.08
CA LYS A 77 -12.86 -5.92 3.65
C LYS A 77 -12.22 -5.59 2.30
N ARG A 78 -12.88 -4.82 1.43
CA ARG A 78 -12.31 -4.34 0.16
C ARG A 78 -11.08 -3.46 0.38
N ARG A 79 -11.06 -2.65 1.44
CA ARG A 79 -9.94 -1.78 1.82
C ARG A 79 -8.76 -2.55 2.41
N LEU A 80 -9.01 -3.77 2.91
CA LEU A 80 -8.00 -4.68 3.46
C LEU A 80 -7.42 -5.64 2.41
N ALA A 81 -7.89 -5.60 1.16
CA ALA A 81 -7.31 -6.39 0.09
C ALA A 81 -5.84 -5.99 -0.14
N LYS A 82 -4.95 -6.98 -0.31
CA LYS A 82 -3.61 -6.73 -0.83
C LYS A 82 -3.76 -6.29 -2.28
N VAL A 83 -3.18 -5.17 -2.66
CA VAL A 83 -3.20 -4.64 -4.03
C VAL A 83 -1.79 -4.38 -4.53
N TRP A 84 -1.56 -4.60 -5.81
CA TRP A 84 -0.30 -4.24 -6.47
C TRP A 84 -0.56 -3.98 -7.94
N ASP A 85 0.29 -3.16 -8.56
CA ASP A 85 0.25 -2.94 -10.00
C ASP A 85 1.32 -3.81 -10.67
N GLU A 86 0.91 -4.63 -11.63
CA GLU A 86 1.83 -5.35 -12.51
C GLU A 86 2.11 -4.50 -13.75
N HIS A 87 3.38 -4.24 -14.02
CA HIS A 87 3.79 -3.71 -15.31
C HIS A 87 3.78 -4.85 -16.34
N THR A 88 2.89 -4.76 -17.32
CA THR A 88 2.91 -5.70 -18.45
C THR A 88 4.10 -5.38 -19.37
N LYS A 89 4.50 -6.35 -20.19
CA LYS A 89 5.52 -6.15 -21.23
C LYS A 89 5.15 -5.05 -22.25
N SER A 90 3.87 -4.69 -22.33
CA SER A 90 3.34 -3.62 -23.18
C SER A 90 3.31 -2.24 -22.50
N GLY A 91 3.76 -2.12 -21.24
CA GLY A 91 3.72 -0.88 -20.48
C GLY A 91 2.35 -0.54 -19.89
N ALA A 92 1.35 -1.42 -20.02
CA ALA A 92 0.08 -1.27 -19.34
C ALA A 92 0.23 -1.64 -17.86
N HIS A 93 -0.43 -0.87 -16.99
CA HIS A 93 -0.52 -1.17 -15.56
C HIS A 93 -1.77 -2.01 -15.31
N VAL A 94 -1.61 -3.24 -14.86
CA VAL A 94 -2.72 -4.09 -14.44
C VAL A 94 -2.78 -4.12 -12.92
N SER A 95 -3.80 -3.47 -12.36
CA SER A 95 -4.07 -3.53 -10.92
C SER A 95 -4.54 -4.93 -10.55
N ARG A 96 -3.77 -5.61 -9.72
CA ARG A 96 -4.09 -6.92 -9.14
C ARG A 96 -4.50 -6.78 -7.68
N ARG A 97 -5.19 -7.80 -7.18
CA ARG A 97 -5.59 -7.87 -5.78
C ARG A 97 -5.74 -9.29 -5.25
N ILE A 98 -5.46 -9.47 -3.97
CA ILE A 98 -5.84 -10.66 -3.18
C ILE A 98 -6.78 -10.18 -2.07
N PRO A 99 -8.03 -10.67 -2.02
CA PRO A 99 -9.00 -10.22 -1.03
C PRO A 99 -8.60 -10.66 0.38
N PHE A 100 -9.00 -9.89 1.40
CA PHE A 100 -8.91 -10.33 2.79
C PHE A 100 -9.93 -11.46 3.07
N PRO A 101 -9.60 -12.51 3.86
CA PRO A 101 -8.34 -12.74 4.57
C PRO A 101 -7.29 -13.58 3.79
N ARG A 102 -7.44 -13.80 2.48
CA ARG A 102 -6.63 -14.78 1.71
C ARG A 102 -5.12 -14.51 1.70
N TRP A 103 -4.67 -13.28 1.94
CA TRP A 103 -3.24 -12.96 2.01
C TRP A 103 -2.64 -13.14 3.42
N VAL A 104 -3.47 -13.37 4.45
CA VAL A 104 -3.04 -13.43 5.84
C VAL A 104 -2.17 -14.68 6.07
N PRO A 105 -0.95 -14.56 6.63
CA PRO A 105 -0.11 -15.71 6.95
C PRO A 105 -0.80 -16.65 7.94
N GLY A 106 -0.82 -17.95 7.63
CA GLY A 106 -1.48 -18.96 8.47
C GLY A 106 -3.00 -18.93 8.44
N GLY A 107 -3.62 -18.19 7.51
CA GLY A 107 -5.06 -18.22 7.31
C GLY A 107 -5.53 -19.62 6.90
N CYS A 108 -6.44 -20.19 7.68
CA CYS A 108 -7.15 -21.42 7.33
C CYS A 108 -7.93 -21.17 6.03
N ASN A 109 -7.82 -22.10 5.07
CA ASN A 109 -8.87 -22.26 4.07
C ASN A 109 -10.14 -22.64 4.84
N GLU A 110 -11.03 -21.68 5.13
CA GLU A 110 -12.42 -22.02 5.43
C GLU A 110 -13.08 -22.38 4.10
N GLY A 111 -12.94 -23.65 3.77
CA GLY A 111 -13.53 -24.35 2.62
C GLY A 111 -13.64 -25.82 2.97
N GLY A 112 -14.51 -26.11 3.95
CA GLY A 112 -15.08 -27.40 4.29
C GLY A 112 -16.57 -27.20 4.48
#